data_AF-A0A7K6YQZ9-F1
#
_entry.id   AF-A0A7K6YQZ9-F1
#
_cell.length_a   1.000
_cell.length_b   1.000
_cell.length_c   1.000
_cell.angle_alpha   90.00
_cell.angle_beta   90.00
_cell.angle_gamma   90.00
#
_symmetry.space_group_name_H-M   'P 1'
#
loop_
_entity.id
_entity.type
_entity.pdbx_description
1 polymer ?
#
loop_
_entity_poly.entity_id
_entity_poly.type
_entity_poly.pdbx_seq_one_letter_code
_entity_poly.pdbx_strand_id
1 'polypeptide(L)'
;GDAWNIKQLRGKSSEDLHKLWYVLLKEKNMLLTLEQESKRQHRPMPSPERLEKVQKSMKNIDLVVREREIALRLLQTGHEKPVPGEWRHDFLGRTYWYSYKEWPIPWYLNKKYKKRKFYYLPHVNHFIRLRLEKSLRRRARRQNLEKTRQKVLERKFPHLA
;
A
#
# COMPACT_ATOMS: atom_id res chain seq x y z
N GLY A 1 28.14 2.22 1.47
CA GLY A 1 27.41 3.45 1.82
C GLY A 1 26.04 3.10 2.36
N ASP A 2 25.49 4.00 3.16
CA ASP A 2 24.16 3.84 3.77
C ASP A 2 23.03 4.29 2.85
N ALA A 3 21.81 3.87 3.18
CA ALA A 3 20.60 4.32 2.49
C ALA A 3 20.25 5.76 2.87
N TRP A 4 19.66 6.50 1.93
CA TRP A 4 19.20 7.87 2.18
C TRP A 4 18.09 7.90 3.22
N ASN A 5 18.27 8.71 4.26
CA ASN A 5 17.27 8.89 5.32
C ASN A 5 16.22 9.94 4.91
N ILE A 6 14.97 9.75 5.34
CA ILE A 6 13.84 10.66 5.06
C ILE A 6 14.15 12.09 5.52
N LYS A 7 14.76 12.24 6.71
CA LYS A 7 15.15 13.56 7.25
C LYS A 7 16.12 14.32 6.34
N GLN A 8 17.09 13.61 5.75
CA GLN A 8 18.06 14.21 4.83
C GLN A 8 17.38 14.66 3.52
N LEU A 9 16.44 13.85 3.02
CA LEU A 9 15.72 14.11 1.78
C LEU A 9 14.73 15.29 1.92
N ARG A 10 14.14 15.49 3.10
CA ARG A 10 13.25 16.64 3.35
C ARG A 10 13.96 17.99 3.21
N GLY A 11 15.26 18.05 3.53
CA GLY A 11 16.09 19.25 3.39
C GLY A 11 16.57 19.53 1.96
N LYS A 12 16.26 18.67 0.97
CA LYS A 12 16.67 18.84 -0.43
C LYS A 12 15.57 19.48 -1.28
N SER A 13 15.98 20.24 -2.29
CA SER A 13 15.06 20.82 -3.28
C SER A 13 14.35 19.72 -4.10
N SER A 14 13.20 20.03 -4.70
CA SER A 14 12.50 19.07 -5.56
C SER A 14 13.31 18.73 -6.83
N GLU A 15 14.09 19.68 -7.35
CA GLU A 15 14.99 19.45 -8.48
C GLU A 15 16.12 18.47 -8.15
N ASP A 16 16.72 18.61 -6.96
CA ASP A 16 17.77 17.69 -6.51
C ASP A 16 17.22 16.28 -6.27
N LEU A 17 16.01 16.16 -5.72
CA LEU A 17 15.35 14.87 -5.57
C LEU A 17 15.07 14.21 -6.93
N HIS A 18 14.67 14.99 -7.94
CA HIS A 18 14.47 14.50 -9.30
C HIS A 18 15.79 13.99 -9.91
N LYS A 19 16.88 14.75 -9.80
CA LYS A 19 18.22 14.32 -10.25
C LYS A 19 18.69 13.06 -9.51
N LEU A 20 18.53 13.03 -8.19
CA LEU A 20 18.91 11.91 -7.33
C LEU A 20 18.14 10.63 -7.68
N TRP A 21 16.85 10.75 -8.01
CA TRP A 21 16.03 9.62 -8.45
C TRP A 21 16.66 8.89 -9.65
N TYR A 22 17.13 9.63 -10.66
CA TYR A 22 17.78 9.03 -11.83
C TYR A 22 19.15 8.42 -11.53
N VAL A 23 19.92 9.00 -10.60
CA VAL A 23 21.17 8.38 -10.13
C VAL A 23 20.88 7.02 -9.50
N LEU A 24 19.89 6.95 -8.60
CA LEU A 24 19.49 5.70 -7.94
C LEU A 24 18.86 4.71 -8.91
N LEU A 25 18.12 5.17 -9.93
CA LEU A 25 17.51 4.32 -10.93
C LEU A 25 18.58 3.62 -11.79
N LYS A 26 19.63 4.34 -12.22
CA LYS A 26 20.76 3.75 -12.94
C LYS A 26 21.48 2.69 -12.11
N GLU A 27 21.72 3.00 -10.83
CA GLU A 27 22.33 2.08 -9.88
C GLU A 27 21.47 0.82 -9.67
N LYS A 28 20.16 0.98 -9.50
CA LYS A 28 19.21 -0.12 -9.38
C LYS A 28 19.23 -1.02 -10.63
N ASN A 29 19.23 -0.44 -11.82
CA ASN A 29 19.25 -1.22 -13.07
C ASN A 29 20.55 -2.02 -13.20
N MET A 30 21.70 -1.41 -12.88
CA MET A 30 22.98 -2.13 -12.89
C MET A 30 23.00 -3.28 -11.87
N LEU A 31 22.47 -3.05 -10.66
CA LEU A 31 22.36 -4.10 -9.64
C LEU A 31 21.44 -5.25 -10.06
N LEU A 32 20.32 -4.95 -10.72
CA LEU A 32 19.40 -5.98 -11.23
C LEU A 32 20.07 -6.80 -12.35
N THR A 33 20.85 -6.18 -13.23
CA THR A 33 21.62 -6.92 -14.24
C THR A 33 22.67 -7.81 -13.59
N LEU A 34 23.34 -7.34 -12.54
CA LEU A 34 24.33 -8.11 -11.81
C LEU A 34 23.70 -9.28 -11.06
N GLU A 35 22.54 -9.08 -10.44
CA GLU A 35 21.77 -10.15 -9.79
C GLU A 35 21.39 -11.24 -10.81
N GLN A 36 20.90 -10.82 -11.98
CA GLN A 36 20.52 -11.75 -13.05
C GLN A 36 21.73 -12.51 -13.61
N GLU A 37 22.86 -11.84 -13.80
CA GLU A 37 24.07 -12.49 -14.30
C GLU A 37 24.66 -13.44 -13.23
N SER A 38 24.59 -13.08 -11.95
CA SER A 38 25.00 -13.98 -10.85
C SER A 38 24.16 -15.28 -10.86
N LYS A 39 22.84 -15.16 -11.04
CA LYS A 39 21.95 -16.32 -11.21
C LYS A 39 22.29 -17.16 -12.43
N ARG A 40 22.55 -16.52 -13.58
CA ARG A 40 22.97 -17.21 -14.81
C ARG A 40 24.27 -17.99 -14.62
N GLN A 41 25.25 -17.37 -13.95
CA GLN A 41 26.54 -17.99 -13.64
C GLN A 41 26.48 -18.95 -12.44
N HIS A 42 25.31 -19.14 -11.83
CA HIS A 42 25.10 -19.94 -10.62
C HIS A 42 26.02 -19.56 -9.46
N ARG A 43 26.34 -18.26 -9.36
CA ARG A 43 27.16 -17.69 -8.27
C ARG A 43 26.32 -16.81 -7.36
N PRO A 44 26.64 -16.75 -6.06
CA PRO A 44 26.00 -15.79 -5.17
C PRO A 44 26.34 -14.37 -5.59
N MET A 45 25.36 -13.47 -5.48
CA MET A 45 25.58 -12.05 -5.71
C MET A 45 26.58 -11.50 -4.69
N PRO A 46 27.60 -10.71 -5.09
CA PRO A 46 28.62 -10.21 -4.16
C PRO A 46 28.10 -9.29 -3.05
N SER A 47 27.05 -8.49 -3.31
CA SER A 47 26.51 -7.53 -2.33
C SER A 47 25.00 -7.28 -2.49
N PRO A 48 24.13 -8.24 -2.12
CA PRO A 48 22.67 -8.09 -2.24
C PRO A 48 22.12 -6.94 -1.39
N GLU A 49 22.76 -6.62 -0.26
CA GLU A 49 22.37 -5.49 0.60
C GLU A 49 22.33 -4.15 -0.14
N ARG A 50 23.17 -3.97 -1.18
CA ARG A 50 23.23 -2.71 -1.93
C ARG A 50 21.91 -2.46 -2.65
N LEU A 51 21.28 -3.52 -3.16
CA LEU A 51 19.98 -3.44 -3.82
C LEU A 51 18.89 -3.02 -2.83
N GLU A 52 18.89 -3.60 -1.63
CA GLU A 52 17.93 -3.22 -0.57
C GLU A 52 18.09 -1.75 -0.15
N LYS A 53 19.34 -1.28 0.01
CA LYS A 53 19.65 0.11 0.37
C LYS A 53 19.18 1.09 -0.71
N VAL A 54 19.37 0.76 -1.99
CA VAL A 54 18.89 1.57 -3.12
C VAL A 54 17.36 1.58 -3.16
N GLN A 55 16.70 0.42 -3.04
CA GLN A 55 15.24 0.34 -3.01
C GLN A 55 14.63 1.11 -1.84
N LYS A 56 15.24 1.03 -0.65
CA LYS A 56 14.83 1.82 0.52
C LYS A 56 14.97 3.31 0.27
N SER A 57 16.08 3.74 -0.32
CA SER A 57 16.31 5.14 -0.69
C SER A 57 15.28 5.65 -1.69
N MET A 58 14.96 4.87 -2.73
CA MET A 58 13.93 5.23 -3.71
C MET A 58 12.54 5.36 -3.05
N LYS A 59 12.15 4.41 -2.20
CA LYS A 59 10.88 4.49 -1.45
C LYS A 59 10.81 5.74 -0.57
N ASN A 60 11.92 6.11 0.06
CA ASN A 60 11.97 7.32 0.89
C ASN A 60 11.83 8.61 0.06
N ILE A 61 12.41 8.66 -1.14
CA ILE A 61 12.22 9.80 -2.06
C ILE A 61 10.76 9.91 -2.49
N ASP A 62 10.15 8.80 -2.93
CA ASP A 62 8.72 8.75 -3.32
C ASP A 62 7.80 9.19 -2.18
N LEU A 63 8.10 8.76 -0.94
CA LEU A 63 7.37 9.21 0.25
C LEU A 63 7.47 10.72 0.45
N VAL A 64 8.67 11.30 0.43
CA VAL A 64 8.88 12.74 0.66
C VAL A 64 8.20 13.58 -0.42
N VAL A 65 8.28 13.16 -1.69
CA VAL A 65 7.61 13.85 -2.79
C VAL A 65 6.08 13.78 -2.62
N ARG A 66 5.54 12.62 -2.25
CA ARG A 66 4.11 12.44 -1.97
C ARG A 66 3.64 13.26 -0.77
N GLU A 67 4.41 13.32 0.31
CA GLU A 67 4.12 14.17 1.48
C GLU A 67 3.97 15.64 1.07
N ARG A 68 4.91 16.14 0.24
CA ARG A 68 4.89 17.51 -0.29
C ARG A 68 3.66 17.78 -1.16
N GLU A 69 3.35 16.85 -2.07
CA GLU A 69 2.19 16.95 -2.97
C GLU A 69 0.87 16.94 -2.18
N ILE A 70 0.72 16.06 -1.19
CA ILE A 70 -0.46 15.99 -0.32
C ILE A 70 -0.63 17.32 0.44
N ALA A 71 0.43 17.84 1.05
CA ALA A 71 0.37 19.09 1.81
C ALA A 71 -0.07 20.26 0.91
N LEU A 72 0.50 20.35 -0.30
CA LEU A 72 0.14 21.39 -1.27
C LEU A 72 -1.31 21.25 -1.74
N ARG A 73 -1.76 20.03 -2.07
CA ARG A 73 -3.14 19.78 -2.49
C ARG A 73 -4.15 20.11 -1.39
N LEU A 74 -3.86 19.75 -0.15
CA LEU A 74 -4.72 20.07 1.00
C LEU A 74 -4.86 21.58 1.20
N LEU A 75 -3.78 22.34 1.04
CA LEU A 75 -3.83 23.80 1.14
C LEU A 75 -4.61 24.45 -0.01
N GLN A 76 -4.48 23.92 -1.23
CA GLN A 76 -5.13 24.51 -2.42
C GLN A 76 -6.60 24.11 -2.58
N THR A 77 -6.94 22.85 -2.33
CA THR A 77 -8.26 22.27 -2.63
C THR A 77 -8.98 21.70 -1.41
N GLY A 78 -8.26 21.40 -0.34
CA GLY A 78 -8.80 20.65 0.81
C GLY A 78 -9.01 19.15 0.56
N HIS A 79 -8.66 18.62 -0.62
CA HIS A 79 -8.86 17.21 -0.93
C HIS A 79 -7.71 16.31 -0.47
N GLU A 80 -8.04 15.28 0.31
CA GLU A 80 -7.03 14.33 0.81
C GLU A 80 -6.43 13.45 -0.30
N LYS A 81 -7.23 13.04 -1.29
CA LYS A 81 -6.83 12.09 -2.34
C LYS A 81 -6.58 12.81 -3.67
N PRO A 82 -5.59 12.37 -4.47
CA PRO A 82 -5.34 12.94 -5.80
C PRO A 82 -6.47 12.62 -6.77
N VAL A 83 -6.93 11.37 -6.75
CA VAL A 83 -7.95 10.88 -7.67
C VAL A 83 -9.30 10.87 -6.95
N PRO A 84 -10.33 11.52 -7.51
CA PRO A 84 -11.66 11.49 -6.95
C PRO A 84 -12.24 10.07 -6.99
N GLY A 85 -13.14 9.80 -6.05
CA GLY A 85 -13.80 8.51 -5.96
C GLY A 85 -14.89 8.53 -4.91
N GLU A 86 -15.60 7.42 -4.81
CA GLU A 86 -16.74 7.28 -3.92
C GLU A 86 -16.80 5.88 -3.31
N TRP A 87 -17.44 5.78 -2.16
CA TRP A 87 -17.83 4.49 -1.60
C TRP A 87 -19.01 3.91 -2.38
N ARG A 88 -18.83 2.72 -2.96
CA ARG A 88 -19.86 2.01 -3.71
C ARG A 88 -19.94 0.56 -3.29
N HIS A 89 -21.04 -0.09 -3.65
CA HIS A 89 -21.22 -1.52 -3.43
C HIS A 89 -20.91 -2.32 -4.69
N ASP A 90 -20.18 -3.42 -4.52
CA ASP A 90 -20.08 -4.47 -5.53
C ASP A 90 -21.40 -5.22 -5.67
N PHE A 91 -21.52 -6.01 -6.74
CA PHE A 91 -22.61 -6.96 -6.93
C PHE A 91 -22.73 -8.00 -5.79
N LEU A 92 -21.67 -8.19 -4.99
CA LEU A 92 -21.63 -9.04 -3.78
C LEU A 92 -21.96 -8.30 -2.47
N GLY A 93 -22.36 -7.03 -2.53
CA GLY A 93 -22.63 -6.21 -1.35
C GLY A 93 -21.40 -5.95 -0.49
N ARG A 94 -20.23 -5.85 -1.12
CA ARG A 94 -19.00 -5.38 -0.48
C ARG A 94 -18.90 -3.88 -0.73
N THR A 95 -18.73 -3.09 0.32
CA THR A 95 -18.41 -1.67 0.17
C THR A 95 -16.94 -1.54 -0.21
N TYR A 96 -16.66 -0.84 -1.30
CA TYR A 96 -15.30 -0.57 -1.75
C TYR A 96 -15.19 0.88 -2.24
N TRP A 97 -13.98 1.41 -2.20
CA TRP A 97 -13.67 2.71 -2.78
C TRP A 97 -13.54 2.59 -4.30
N TYR A 98 -14.46 3.18 -5.04
CA TYR A 98 -14.41 3.25 -6.50
C TYR A 98 -13.67 4.51 -6.93
N SER A 99 -12.42 4.36 -7.36
CA SER A 99 -11.67 5.44 -7.99
C SER A 99 -12.20 5.72 -9.39
N TYR A 100 -12.46 6.99 -9.68
CA TYR A 100 -12.91 7.40 -11.00
C TYR A 100 -11.82 7.22 -12.05
N LYS A 101 -12.26 7.07 -13.29
CA LYS A 101 -11.39 6.99 -14.46
C LYS A 101 -11.71 8.15 -15.37
N GLU A 102 -10.68 8.68 -16.01
CA GLU A 102 -10.81 9.69 -17.03
C GLU A 102 -11.46 9.07 -18.27
N TRP A 103 -12.49 9.73 -18.79
CA TRP A 103 -13.21 9.33 -20.01
C TRP A 103 -13.44 10.56 -20.88
N PRO A 104 -13.34 10.44 -22.21
CA PRO A 104 -13.61 11.55 -23.13
C PRO A 104 -15.11 11.87 -23.24
N ILE A 105 -15.99 10.97 -22.77
CA ILE A 105 -17.44 11.05 -22.92
C ILE A 105 -18.08 10.90 -21.53
N PRO A 106 -19.18 11.63 -21.22
CA PRO A 106 -19.95 11.44 -20.00
C PRO A 106 -20.41 10.00 -19.75
N TRP A 107 -20.53 9.64 -18.47
CA TRP A 107 -20.79 8.27 -18.01
C TRP A 107 -22.12 7.68 -18.54
N TYR A 108 -23.12 8.53 -18.79
CA TYR A 108 -24.44 8.12 -19.28
C TYR A 108 -24.44 7.78 -20.78
N LEU A 109 -23.44 8.18 -21.55
CA LEU A 109 -23.27 7.74 -22.95
C LEU A 109 -22.31 6.54 -23.04
N ASN A 110 -21.46 6.36 -22.03
CA ASN A 110 -20.47 5.29 -22.01
C ASN A 110 -21.10 3.91 -21.78
N LYS A 111 -21.20 3.12 -22.86
CA LYS A 111 -21.71 1.73 -22.84
C LYS A 111 -20.95 0.83 -21.86
N LYS A 112 -19.63 1.00 -21.71
CA LYS A 112 -18.79 0.19 -20.81
C LYS A 112 -19.05 0.55 -19.34
N TYR A 113 -19.25 1.83 -19.04
CA TYR A 113 -19.64 2.26 -17.69
C TYR A 113 -21.03 1.73 -17.32
N LYS A 114 -22.01 1.88 -18.22
CA LYS A 114 -23.39 1.40 -18.00
C LYS A 114 -23.51 -0.11 -17.73
N LYS A 115 -22.60 -0.92 -18.27
CA LYS A 115 -22.56 -2.38 -17.99
C LYS A 115 -22.16 -2.70 -16.55
N ARG A 116 -21.51 -1.79 -15.83
CA ARG A 116 -21.11 -2.02 -14.44
C ARG A 116 -22.30 -1.84 -13.51
N LYS A 117 -22.47 -2.79 -12.59
CA LYS A 117 -23.49 -2.74 -11.54
C LYS A 117 -22.84 -2.26 -10.24
N PHE A 118 -23.29 -1.11 -9.75
CA PHE A 118 -22.88 -0.55 -8.45
C PHE A 118 -23.89 -0.86 -7.34
N TYR A 119 -24.67 -1.92 -7.52
CA TYR A 119 -25.69 -2.37 -6.59
C TYR A 119 -25.66 -3.90 -6.52
N TYR A 120 -26.19 -4.44 -5.43
CA TYR A 120 -26.42 -5.87 -5.23
C TYR A 120 -27.90 -6.12 -5.00
N LEU A 121 -28.30 -7.37 -5.19
CA LEU A 121 -29.70 -7.79 -5.07
C LEU A 121 -29.98 -8.34 -3.66
N PRO A 122 -31.25 -8.36 -3.21
CA PRO A 122 -31.59 -8.81 -1.85
C PRO A 122 -31.14 -10.23 -1.50
N HIS A 123 -31.06 -11.14 -2.48
CA HIS A 123 -30.57 -12.52 -2.25
C HIS A 123 -29.11 -12.58 -1.75
N VAL A 124 -28.34 -11.52 -1.97
CA VAL A 124 -26.95 -11.41 -1.50
C VAL A 124 -26.87 -11.21 0.02
N ASN A 125 -27.96 -10.74 0.66
CA ASN A 125 -28.01 -10.47 2.10
C ASN A 125 -27.66 -11.68 2.96
N HIS A 126 -28.09 -12.88 2.55
CA HIS A 126 -27.73 -14.12 3.25
C HIS A 126 -26.21 -14.33 3.30
N PHE A 127 -25.52 -14.11 2.19
CA PHE A 127 -24.06 -14.24 2.09
C PHE A 127 -23.32 -13.11 2.81
N ILE A 128 -23.90 -11.91 2.87
CA ILE A 128 -23.36 -10.81 3.69
C ILE A 128 -23.40 -11.22 5.17
N ARG A 129 -24.54 -11.72 5.66
CA ARG A 129 -24.72 -12.20 7.03
C ARG A 129 -23.72 -13.31 7.37
N LEU A 130 -23.65 -14.38 6.56
CA LEU A 130 -22.71 -15.49 6.81
C LEU A 130 -21.25 -15.04 6.88
N ARG A 131 -20.86 -14.08 6.03
CA ARG A 131 -19.52 -13.49 6.04
C ARG A 131 -19.24 -12.69 7.30
N LEU A 132 -20.21 -11.89 7.76
CA LEU A 132 -20.11 -11.15 9.03
C LEU A 132 -19.99 -12.13 10.21
N GLU A 133 -20.86 -13.13 10.30
CA GLU A 133 -20.80 -14.17 11.34
C GLU A 133 -19.43 -14.87 11.36
N LYS A 134 -18.91 -15.25 10.19
CA LYS A 134 -17.58 -15.85 10.08
C LYS A 134 -16.47 -14.93 10.59
N SER A 135 -16.54 -13.63 10.29
CA SER A 135 -15.57 -12.63 10.77
C SER A 135 -15.63 -12.46 12.29
N LEU A 136 -16.84 -12.44 12.87
CA LEU A 136 -17.05 -12.34 14.32
C LEU A 136 -16.54 -13.58 15.04
N ARG A 137 -16.83 -14.79 14.53
CA ARG A 137 -16.31 -16.04 15.08
C ARG A 137 -14.78 -16.07 15.06
N ARG A 138 -14.14 -15.62 13.96
CA ARG A 138 -12.68 -15.51 13.87
C ARG A 138 -12.11 -14.51 14.88
N ARG A 139 -12.76 -13.36 15.06
CA ARG A 139 -12.37 -12.33 16.05
C ARG A 139 -12.46 -12.87 17.48
N ALA A 140 -13.57 -13.52 17.83
CA ALA A 140 -13.78 -14.12 19.15
C ALA A 140 -12.74 -15.20 19.46
N ARG A 141 -12.42 -16.09 18.51
CA ARG A 141 -11.35 -17.09 18.67
C ARG A 141 -9.99 -16.45 18.94
N ARG A 142 -9.65 -15.36 18.23
CA ARG A 142 -8.39 -14.62 18.44
C ARG A 142 -8.33 -14.01 19.84
N GLN A 143 -9.39 -13.33 20.27
CA GLN A 143 -9.47 -12.74 21.61
C GLN A 143 -9.38 -13.80 22.71
N ASN A 144 -10.04 -14.94 22.54
CA ASN A 144 -9.96 -16.04 23.49
C ASN A 144 -8.52 -16.60 23.56
N LEU A 145 -7.85 -16.73 22.41
CA LEU A 145 -6.46 -17.17 22.35
C LEU A 145 -5.50 -16.17 23.04
N GLU A 146 -5.73 -14.87 22.86
CA GLU A 146 -4.96 -13.82 23.54
C GLU A 146 -5.16 -13.89 25.06
N LYS A 147 -6.41 -14.05 25.52
CA LYS A 147 -6.72 -14.24 26.95
C LYS A 147 -6.07 -15.49 27.53
N THR A 148 -6.11 -16.61 26.81
CA THR A 148 -5.45 -17.84 27.29
C THR A 148 -3.94 -17.69 27.32
N ARG A 149 -3.33 -17.05 26.31
CA ARG A 149 -1.90 -16.72 26.30
C ARG A 149 -1.51 -15.82 27.48
N GLN A 150 -2.30 -14.77 27.74
CA GLN A 150 -2.08 -13.87 28.87
C GLN A 150 -2.14 -14.62 30.21
N LYS A 151 -3.17 -15.44 30.44
CA LYS A 151 -3.28 -16.27 31.65
C LYS A 151 -2.08 -17.22 31.82
N VAL A 152 -1.57 -17.79 30.72
CA VAL A 152 -0.38 -18.65 30.76
C VAL A 152 0.88 -17.83 31.09
N LEU A 153 0.99 -16.60 30.59
CA LEU A 153 2.10 -15.69 30.90
C LEU A 153 2.08 -15.26 32.37
N GLU A 154 0.92 -14.84 32.90
CA GLU A 154 0.74 -14.48 34.32
C GLU A 154 1.12 -15.64 35.25
N ARG A 155 0.77 -16.88 34.87
CA ARG A 155 1.18 -18.09 35.63
C ARG A 155 2.69 -18.34 35.60
N LYS A 156 3.36 -18.08 34.47
CA LYS A 156 4.80 -18.32 34.31
C LYS A 156 5.65 -17.21 34.89
N PHE A 157 5.17 -15.97 34.82
CA PHE A 157 5.86 -14.76 35.25
C PHE A 157 4.97 -13.95 36.20
N PRO A 158 4.78 -14.40 37.44
CA PRO A 158 3.87 -13.76 38.40
C PRO A 158 4.36 -12.38 38.87
N HIS A 159 5.64 -12.03 38.66
CA HIS A 159 6.22 -10.72 38.96
C HIS A 159 5.99 -9.67 37.85
N LEU A 160 5.48 -10.08 36.69
CA LEU A 160 5.06 -9.19 35.59
C LEU A 160 3.56 -8.86 35.67
N ALA A 161 2.84 -9.45 36.63
CA ALA A 161 1.41 -9.24 36.84
C ALA A 161 1.13 -7.96 37.64
#